data_AF-A0A7W1H5M0-F1
#
_entry.id   AF-A0A7W1H5M0-F1
#
_cell.length_a   1.000
_cell.length_b   1.000
_cell.length_c   1.000
_cell.angle_alpha   90.00
_cell.angle_beta   90.00
_cell.angle_gamma   90.00
#
_symmetry.space_group_name_H-M   'P 1'
#
loop_
_entity.id
_entity.type
_entity.pdbx_description
1 polymer ?
#
loop_
_entity_poly.entity_id
_entity_poly.type
_entity_poly.pdbx_seq_one_letter_code
_entity_poly.pdbx_strand_id
1 'polypeptide(L)'
;MLQAAGYAYAKSGRRREAEEVIKRFKDIAKTQYVISYWVASIYAALGDKYKTFAELENAFAGRDWYLHRLKVDPFWDPLRDDPRFKEMLKRLNLPE
;
A
#
# COMPACT_ATOMS: atom_id res chain seq x y z
N MET A 1 -1.82 -7.59 13.31
CA MET A 1 -1.26 -6.22 13.43
C MET A 1 0.00 -5.98 12.60
N LEU A 2 0.29 -6.80 11.57
CA LEU A 2 1.54 -6.69 10.81
C LEU A 2 1.63 -5.37 10.01
N GLN A 3 0.51 -4.90 9.43
CA GLN A 3 0.45 -3.62 8.72
C GLN A 3 0.80 -2.44 9.63
N ALA A 4 0.15 -2.34 10.80
CA ALA A 4 0.36 -1.23 11.72
C ALA A 4 1.81 -1.13 12.20
N ALA A 5 2.45 -2.26 12.52
CA ALA A 5 3.86 -2.30 12.88
C ALA A 5 4.77 -1.85 11.74
N GLY A 6 4.58 -2.38 10.52
CA GLY A 6 5.37 -1.98 9.36
C GLY A 6 5.23 -0.51 9.02
N TYR A 7 4.01 0.03 9.07
CA TYR A 7 3.73 1.45 8.84
C TYR A 7 4.41 2.33 9.90
N ALA A 8 4.30 1.96 11.19
CA ALA A 8 4.94 2.68 12.28
C ALA A 8 6.48 2.67 12.16
N TYR A 9 7.08 1.54 11.80
CA TYR A 9 8.52 1.46 11.52
C TYR A 9 8.92 2.36 10.36
N ALA A 10 8.18 2.33 9.25
CA ALA A 10 8.45 3.18 8.11
C ALA A 10 8.38 4.66 8.47
N LYS A 11 7.32 5.10 9.16
CA LYS A 11 7.15 6.50 9.58
C LYS A 11 8.15 6.97 10.63
N SER A 12 8.72 6.07 11.42
CA SER A 12 9.77 6.38 12.41
C SER A 12 11.19 6.29 11.86
N GLY A 13 11.37 6.13 10.54
CA GLY A 13 12.68 6.02 9.91
C GLY A 13 13.37 4.66 10.09
N ARG A 14 12.68 3.70 10.74
CA ARG A 14 13.14 2.32 10.96
C ARG A 14 12.92 1.48 9.71
N ARG A 15 13.64 1.84 8.65
CA ARG A 15 13.48 1.28 7.31
C ARG A 15 13.67 -0.24 7.28
N ARG A 16 14.69 -0.75 7.96
CA ARG A 16 15.02 -2.18 7.97
C ARG A 16 13.87 -3.00 8.56
N GLU A 17 13.32 -2.58 9.70
CA GLU A 17 12.22 -3.29 10.34
C GLU A 17 10.92 -3.21 9.51
N ALA A 18 10.67 -2.11 8.81
CA ALA A 18 9.56 -2.00 7.88
C ALA A 18 9.71 -2.97 6.68
N GLU A 19 10.92 -3.08 6.12
CA GLU A 19 11.24 -4.01 5.03
C GLU A 19 11.14 -5.48 5.48
N GLU A 20 11.53 -5.80 6.72
CA GLU A 20 11.31 -7.12 7.33
C GLU A 20 9.82 -7.46 7.45
N VAL A 21 8.98 -6.49 7.84
CA VAL A 21 7.54 -6.66 7.88
C VAL A 21 6.97 -6.93 6.48
N ILE A 22 7.42 -6.20 5.46
CA ILE A 22 7.04 -6.44 4.06
C ILE A 22 7.46 -7.84 3.62
N LYS A 23 8.69 -8.27 3.95
CA LYS A 23 9.15 -9.63 3.65
C LYS A 23 8.23 -10.67 4.28
N ARG A 24 7.83 -10.47 5.54
CA ARG A 24 6.91 -11.38 6.23
C ARG A 24 5.54 -11.44 5.53
N PHE A 25 5.01 -10.32 5.04
CA PHE A 25 3.81 -10.33 4.20
C PHE A 25 4.02 -11.17 2.93
N LYS A 26 5.15 -10.99 2.23
CA LYS A 26 5.45 -11.76 1.02
C LYS A 26 5.64 -13.26 1.27
N ASP A 27 6.17 -13.63 2.44
CA ASP A 27 6.30 -15.03 2.82
C ASP A 27 4.93 -15.66 3.14
N ILE A 28 4.03 -14.92 3.80
CA ILE A 28 2.63 -15.35 4.02
C ILE A 28 1.90 -15.49 2.68
N ALA A 29 2.11 -14.57 1.74
CA ALA A 29 1.47 -14.57 0.42
C ALA A 29 1.73 -15.86 -0.40
N LYS A 30 2.78 -16.63 -0.07
CA LYS A 30 3.08 -17.91 -0.70
C LYS A 30 2.08 -19.01 -0.35
N THR A 31 1.39 -18.90 0.79
CA THR A 31 0.48 -19.95 1.30
C THR A 31 -0.92 -19.43 1.63
N GLN A 32 -1.08 -18.12 1.79
CA GLN A 32 -2.33 -17.49 2.20
C GLN A 32 -2.54 -16.17 1.48
N TYR A 33 -3.78 -15.74 1.33
CA TYR A 33 -4.09 -14.43 0.78
C TYR A 33 -3.53 -13.31 1.68
N VAL A 34 -2.96 -12.28 1.04
CA VAL A 34 -2.47 -11.06 1.69
C VAL A 34 -3.10 -9.85 1.02
N ILE A 35 -3.55 -8.90 1.86
CA ILE A 35 -4.08 -7.61 1.43
C ILE A 35 -2.93 -6.76 0.89
N SER A 36 -2.84 -6.66 -0.44
CA SER A 36 -1.76 -5.92 -1.12
C SER A 36 -1.84 -4.41 -0.83
N TYR A 37 -3.05 -3.91 -0.57
CA TYR A 37 -3.29 -2.54 -0.11
C TYR A 37 -2.51 -2.20 1.17
N TRP A 38 -2.35 -3.15 2.09
CA TRP A 38 -1.60 -2.96 3.32
C TRP A 38 -0.10 -2.90 3.08
N VAL A 39 0.43 -3.76 2.20
CA VAL A 39 1.85 -3.72 1.81
C VAL A 39 2.18 -2.41 1.10
N ALA A 40 1.29 -1.96 0.20
CA ALA A 40 1.40 -0.67 -0.48
C ALA A 40 1.51 0.50 0.52
N SER A 41 0.73 0.47 1.61
CA SER A 41 0.76 1.54 2.63
C SER A 41 2.12 1.65 3.34
N ILE A 42 2.82 0.53 3.50
CA ILE A 42 4.15 0.51 4.13
C ILE A 42 5.19 1.08 3.15
N TYR A 43 5.16 0.68 1.88
CA TYR A 43 6.03 1.28 0.87
C TYR A 43 5.78 2.78 0.72
N ALA A 44 4.52 3.22 0.83
CA ALA A 44 4.16 4.63 0.77
C ALA A 44 4.81 5.41 1.93
N ALA A 45 4.73 4.85 3.14
CA ALA A 45 5.39 5.42 4.32
C ALA A 45 6.92 5.43 4.22
N LEU A 46 7.52 4.49 3.47
CA LEU A 46 8.96 4.45 3.15
C LEU A 46 9.37 5.42 2.02
N GLY A 47 8.41 6.10 1.38
CA GLY A 47 8.65 6.99 0.25
C GLY A 47 8.91 6.27 -1.08
N ASP A 48 8.76 4.95 -1.15
CA ASP A 48 9.01 4.16 -2.37
C ASP A 48 7.76 4.14 -3.27
N LYS A 49 7.51 5.27 -3.96
CA LYS A 49 6.34 5.43 -4.84
C LYS A 49 6.24 4.33 -5.90
N TYR A 50 7.37 3.87 -6.45
CA TYR A 50 7.38 2.83 -7.46
C TYR A 50 6.78 1.53 -6.92
N LYS A 51 7.28 1.05 -5.77
CA LYS A 51 6.73 -0.15 -5.15
C LYS A 51 5.33 0.05 -4.59
N THR A 52 4.98 1.26 -4.13
CA THR A 52 3.60 1.55 -3.72
C THR A 52 2.62 1.33 -4.85
N PHE A 53 2.86 1.92 -6.03
CA PHE A 53 1.95 1.74 -7.16
C PHE A 53 1.93 0.30 -7.65
N ALA A 54 3.07 -0.40 -7.67
CA ALA A 54 3.09 -1.83 -8.02
C ALA A 54 2.19 -2.67 -7.11
N GLU A 55 2.21 -2.44 -5.79
CA GLU A 55 1.32 -3.15 -4.86
C GLU A 55 -0.14 -2.69 -4.94
N LEU A 56 -0.41 -1.42 -5.29
CA LEU A 56 -1.77 -0.96 -5.57
C LEU A 56 -2.35 -1.57 -6.85
N GLU A 57 -1.53 -1.80 -7.88
CA GLU A 57 -1.94 -2.56 -9.08
C GLU A 57 -2.21 -4.03 -8.74
N ASN A 58 -1.38 -4.66 -7.90
CA ASN A 58 -1.66 -6.00 -7.39
C ASN A 58 -2.99 -6.05 -6.62
N ALA A 59 -3.23 -5.04 -5.76
CA ALA A 59 -4.50 -4.91 -5.06
C ALA A 59 -5.68 -4.78 -6.05
N PHE A 60 -5.52 -3.98 -7.11
CA PHE A 60 -6.54 -3.77 -8.14
C PHE A 60 -6.85 -5.07 -8.88
N ALA A 61 -5.81 -5.77 -9.37
CA ALA A 61 -5.95 -7.05 -10.07
C ALA A 61 -6.57 -8.13 -9.17
N GLY A 62 -6.18 -8.15 -7.89
CA GLY A 62 -6.71 -9.06 -6.88
C GLY A 62 -8.09 -8.71 -6.34
N ARG A 63 -8.71 -7.60 -6.81
CA ARG A 63 -9.98 -7.07 -6.30
C ARG A 63 -9.97 -6.89 -4.77
N ASP A 64 -8.84 -6.40 -4.25
CA ASP A 64 -8.63 -6.20 -2.83
C ASP A 64 -9.71 -5.29 -2.26
N TRP A 65 -10.45 -5.80 -1.27
CA TRP A 65 -11.60 -5.12 -0.68
C TRP A 65 -11.23 -3.73 -0.15
N TYR A 66 -10.00 -3.48 0.28
CA TYR A 66 -9.60 -2.19 0.86
C TYR A 66 -9.49 -1.04 -0.15
N LEU A 67 -9.53 -1.29 -1.46
CA LEU A 67 -9.41 -0.23 -2.47
C LEU A 67 -10.51 0.83 -2.41
N HIS A 68 -11.69 0.51 -1.87
CA HIS A 68 -12.75 1.51 -1.66
C HIS A 68 -12.30 2.66 -0.73
N ARG A 69 -11.27 2.43 0.09
CA ARG A 69 -10.71 3.43 1.01
C ARG A 69 -9.58 4.26 0.42
N LEU A 70 -9.14 3.97 -0.81
CA LEU A 70 -7.98 4.61 -1.43
C LEU A 70 -8.11 6.15 -1.44
N LYS A 71 -9.33 6.67 -1.64
CA LYS A 71 -9.58 8.12 -1.59
C LYS A 71 -9.54 8.71 -0.18
N VAL A 72 -9.77 7.96 0.89
CA VAL A 72 -10.01 8.56 2.22
C VAL A 72 -8.92 8.23 3.23
N ASP A 73 -8.16 7.16 3.04
CA ASP A 73 -7.11 6.80 3.99
C ASP A 73 -5.90 7.75 3.89
N PRO A 74 -5.36 8.23 5.03
CA PRO A 74 -4.25 9.19 5.06
C PRO A 74 -2.90 8.60 4.61
N PHE A 75 -2.82 7.28 4.44
CA PHE A 75 -1.62 6.60 3.95
C PHE A 75 -1.19 7.12 2.57
N TRP A 76 -2.15 7.63 1.80
CA TRP A 76 -1.99 8.02 0.40
C TRP A 76 -1.83 9.52 0.21
N ASP A 77 -1.84 10.31 1.29
CA ASP A 77 -1.68 11.77 1.23
C ASP A 77 -0.43 12.22 0.45
N PRO A 78 0.74 11.53 0.55
CA PRO A 78 1.91 11.86 -0.27
C PRO A 78 1.78 11.60 -1.78
N LEU A 79 0.69 10.95 -2.21
CA LEU A 79 0.43 10.54 -3.60
C LEU A 79 -0.73 11.30 -4.24
N ARG A 80 -1.44 12.17 -3.52
CA ARG A 80 -2.67 12.84 -3.98
C ARG A 80 -2.48 13.62 -5.28
N ASP A 81 -1.32 14.26 -5.42
CA ASP A 81 -0.95 15.03 -6.60
C ASP A 81 -0.30 14.20 -7.72
N ASP A 82 -0.03 12.91 -7.48
CA ASP A 82 0.57 12.02 -8.48
C ASP A 82 -0.46 11.64 -9.55
N PRO A 83 -0.20 11.88 -10.85
CA PRO A 83 -1.13 11.53 -11.93
C PRO A 83 -1.55 10.05 -11.93
N ARG A 84 -0.67 9.15 -11.49
CA ARG A 84 -0.97 7.71 -11.40
C ARG A 84 -2.00 7.41 -10.31
N PHE A 85 -2.02 8.21 -9.24
CA PHE A 85 -3.02 8.07 -8.18
C PHE A 85 -4.40 8.49 -8.68
N LYS A 86 -4.49 9.63 -9.39
CA LYS A 86 -5.73 10.09 -10.02
C LYS A 86 -6.27 9.07 -11.03
N GLU A 87 -5.39 8.47 -11.83
CA GLU A 87 -5.78 7.40 -12.77
C GLU A 87 -6.32 6.16 -12.04
N MET A 88 -5.68 5.76 -10.94
CA MET A 88 -6.18 4.66 -10.11
C MET A 88 -7.57 4.93 -9.53
N LEU A 89 -7.85 6.16 -9.06
CA LEU A 89 -9.18 6.54 -8.57
C LEU A 89 -10.23 6.44 -9.68
N LYS A 90 -9.92 6.91 -10.90
CA LYS A 90 -10.81 6.79 -12.06
C LYS A 90 -11.11 5.34 -12.40
N ARG A 91 -10.10 4.47 -12.43
CA ARG A 91 -10.28 3.01 -12.66
C ARG A 91 -11.14 2.34 -11.59
N LEU A 92 -11.15 2.87 -10.38
CA LEU A 92 -11.99 2.41 -9.27
C LEU A 92 -13.38 3.08 -9.25
N ASN A 93 -13.70 3.93 -10.22
CA ASN A 93 -14.91 4.77 -10.23
C ASN A 93 -15.09 5.60 -8.95
N LEU A 94 -13.97 6.02 -8.34
CA LEU A 94 -13.98 6.94 -7.21
C LEU A 94 -13.91 8.38 -7.75
N PRO A 95 -14.61 9.34 -7.11
CA PRO A 95 -14.53 10.74 -7.52
C PRO A 95 -13.09 11.25 -7.37
N GLU A 96 -12.66 12.19 -8.21
CA GLU A 96 -11.37 12.89 -8.04
C GLU A 96 -11.39 13.77 -6.78
#